data_AF-A0AAE4CZ85-F1
#
_entry.id   AF-A0AAE4CZ85-F1
#
_cell.length_a   1.000
_cell.length_b   1.000
_cell.length_c   1.000
_cell.angle_alpha   90.00
_cell.angle_beta   90.00
_cell.angle_gamma   90.00
#
_symmetry.space_group_name_H-M   'P 1'
#
loop_
_entity.id
_entity.type
_entity.pdbx_description
1 polymer ?
#
loop_
_entity_poly.entity_id
_entity_poly.type
_entity_poly.pdbx_seq_one_letter_code
_entity_poly.pdbx_strand_id
1 'polypeptide(L)'
;MKRTSKRLLTTLVATSLVLFLTAQSAMASIDHGGVSGQGLYGETNDRVVTNAGFIVIAFFPLLIFVLSMAQWRLDKRRDARKAAIKARRGSEDWRGGW
;
A
#
# COMPACT_ATOMS: atom_id res chain seq x y z
N MET A 1 -21.04 -16.09 -20.29
CA MET A 1 -20.91 -15.21 -19.09
C MET A 1 -19.52 -14.59 -18.84
N LYS A 2 -18.42 -14.94 -19.54
CA LYS A 2 -17.08 -14.37 -19.27
C LYS A 2 -16.80 -12.97 -19.86
N ARG A 3 -17.63 -12.47 -20.77
CA ARG A 3 -17.41 -11.18 -21.47
C ARG A 3 -17.78 -9.98 -20.59
N THR A 4 -18.74 -10.13 -19.69
CA THR A 4 -19.25 -9.06 -18.82
C THR A 4 -18.23 -8.69 -17.74
N SER A 5 -17.57 -9.66 -17.13
CA SER A 5 -16.57 -9.43 -16.07
C SER A 5 -15.33 -8.69 -16.55
N LYS A 6 -14.86 -8.95 -17.78
CA LYS A 6 -13.73 -8.22 -18.37
C LYS A 6 -14.09 -6.76 -18.64
N ARG A 7 -15.30 -6.50 -19.14
CA ARG A 7 -15.80 -5.14 -19.37
C ARG A 7 -15.97 -4.37 -18.05
N LEU A 8 -16.47 -5.02 -17.00
CA LEU A 8 -16.59 -4.45 -15.66
C LEU A 8 -15.23 -4.09 -15.04
N LEU A 9 -14.24 -4.97 -15.19
CA LEU A 9 -12.87 -4.70 -14.72
C LEU A 9 -12.23 -3.55 -15.50
N THR A 10 -12.41 -3.51 -16.82
CA THR A 10 -11.91 -2.41 -17.65
C THR A 10 -12.60 -1.09 -17.32
N THR A 11 -13.91 -1.08 -17.07
CA THR A 11 -14.61 0.15 -16.64
C THR A 11 -14.17 0.58 -15.25
N LEU A 12 -13.97 -0.34 -14.30
CA LEU A 12 -13.47 -0.01 -12.96
C LEU A 12 -12.08 0.60 -13.00
N VAL A 13 -11.17 0.01 -13.77
CA VAL A 13 -9.81 0.53 -13.93
C VAL A 13 -9.82 1.87 -14.67
N ALA A 14 -10.61 2.01 -15.73
CA ALA A 14 -10.72 3.27 -16.48
C ALA A 14 -11.33 4.39 -15.62
N THR A 15 -12.40 4.12 -14.88
CA THR A 15 -13.01 5.08 -13.94
C THR A 15 -12.03 5.43 -12.82
N SER A 16 -11.30 4.45 -12.27
CA SER A 16 -10.28 4.70 -11.25
C SER A 16 -9.14 5.55 -11.80
N LEU A 17 -8.69 5.31 -13.03
CA LEU A 17 -7.66 6.13 -13.68
C LEU A 17 -8.16 7.56 -13.89
N VAL A 18 -9.37 7.72 -14.46
CA VAL A 18 -9.97 9.03 -14.67
C VAL A 18 -10.08 9.80 -13.35
N LEU A 19 -10.55 9.15 -12.28
CA LEU A 19 -10.61 9.74 -10.94
C LEU A 19 -9.23 10.13 -10.41
N PHE A 20 -8.19 9.30 -10.62
CA PHE A 20 -6.82 9.63 -10.20
C PHE A 20 -6.24 10.81 -10.99
N LEU A 21 -6.49 10.87 -12.31
CA LEU A 21 -6.01 11.96 -13.15
C LEU A 21 -6.77 13.28 -12.90
N THR A 22 -8.06 13.23 -12.60
CA THR A 22 -8.87 14.43 -12.32
C THR A 22 -8.88 14.85 -10.86
N ALA A 23 -8.41 13.99 -9.94
CA ALA A 23 -8.26 14.33 -8.52
C ALA A 23 -7.32 15.54 -8.32
N GLN A 24 -6.24 15.62 -9.10
CA GLN A 24 -5.32 16.76 -9.03
C GLN A 24 -6.00 18.07 -9.46
N SER A 25 -6.83 18.04 -10.52
CA SER A 25 -7.58 19.24 -10.95
C SER A 25 -8.69 19.66 -9.99
N ALA A 26 -9.29 18.71 -9.26
CA ALA A 26 -10.27 19.01 -8.21
C ALA A 26 -9.60 19.58 -6.94
N MET A 27 -8.33 19.26 -6.71
CA MET A 27 -7.53 19.82 -5.61
C MET A 27 -6.84 21.15 -6.00
N ALA A 28 -6.60 21.39 -7.29
CA ALA A 28 -5.90 22.57 -7.80
C ALA A 28 -6.79 23.81 -7.97
N SER A 29 -8.12 23.70 -7.85
CA SER A 29 -9.01 24.88 -7.74
C SER A 29 -8.95 25.56 -6.37
N ILE A 30 -8.08 25.07 -5.48
CA ILE A 30 -7.77 25.66 -4.18
C ILE A 30 -6.50 26.50 -4.36
N ASP A 31 -6.66 27.72 -4.87
CA ASP A 31 -5.99 28.95 -4.42
C ASP A 31 -5.80 29.97 -5.57
N HIS A 32 -5.67 31.24 -5.19
CA HIS A 32 -5.53 32.48 -5.98
C HIS A 32 -6.78 33.38 -6.01
N GLY A 33 -7.24 33.77 -4.82
CA GLY A 33 -7.92 35.05 -4.65
C GLY A 33 -9.42 34.97 -4.36
N GLY A 34 -9.77 35.00 -3.08
CA GLY A 34 -10.94 35.77 -2.64
C GLY A 34 -12.28 35.04 -2.55
N VAL A 35 -12.32 33.71 -2.43
CA VAL A 35 -13.52 33.03 -1.92
C VAL A 35 -13.10 32.14 -0.77
N SER A 36 -13.35 32.59 0.46
CA SER A 36 -13.13 31.84 1.70
C SER A 36 -14.11 30.66 1.78
N GLY A 37 -13.85 29.63 0.98
CA GLY A 37 -14.44 28.30 1.10
C GLY A 37 -13.63 27.49 2.10
N GLN A 38 -13.87 27.72 3.39
CA GLN A 38 -13.25 26.93 4.44
C GLN A 38 -13.67 25.46 4.26
N GLY A 39 -12.70 24.58 3.95
CA GLY A 39 -12.91 23.14 4.10
C GLY A 39 -13.10 22.77 5.57
N LEU A 40 -13.41 21.51 5.87
CA LEU A 40 -13.61 20.98 7.24
C LEU A 40 -12.50 21.31 8.26
N TYR A 41 -11.31 21.71 7.78
CA TYR A 41 -10.12 21.97 8.58
C TYR A 41 -9.82 23.46 8.84
N GLY A 42 -10.69 24.38 8.39
CA GLY A 42 -10.49 25.82 8.58
C GLY A 42 -9.47 26.43 7.61
N GLU A 43 -8.90 27.60 7.98
CA GLU A 43 -7.91 28.30 7.16
C GLU A 43 -6.60 27.49 7.11
N THR A 44 -6.28 26.95 5.93
CA THR A 44 -5.03 26.24 5.66
C THR A 44 -3.88 27.26 5.67
N ASN A 45 -3.28 27.43 6.85
CA ASN A 45 -2.11 28.27 7.02
C ASN A 45 -0.83 27.52 6.59
N ASP A 46 0.20 28.24 6.16
CA ASP A 46 1.49 27.70 5.67
C ASP A 46 2.12 26.69 6.65
N ARG A 47 1.92 26.91 7.95
CA ARG A 47 2.34 26.00 9.02
C ARG A 47 1.66 24.63 8.96
N VAL A 48 0.38 24.57 8.62
CA VAL A 48 -0.39 23.32 8.54
C VAL A 48 0.11 22.49 7.36
N VAL A 49 0.30 23.13 6.20
CA VAL A 49 0.81 22.48 4.98
C VAL A 49 2.22 21.95 5.20
N THR A 50 3.10 22.76 5.79
CA THR A 50 4.48 22.37 6.06
C THR A 50 4.55 21.18 7.02
N ASN A 51 3.78 21.21 8.11
CA ASN A 51 3.72 20.09 9.06
C ASN A 51 3.16 18.81 8.43
N ALA A 52 2.12 18.93 7.58
CA ALA A 52 1.59 17.79 6.83
C ALA A 52 2.66 17.20 5.90
N GLY A 53 3.44 18.04 5.22
CA GLY A 53 4.58 17.62 4.41
C GLY A 53 5.60 16.82 5.22
N PHE A 54 6.01 17.29 6.39
CA PHE A 54 6.94 16.55 7.27
C PHE A 54 6.38 15.21 7.72
N ILE A 55 5.09 15.15 8.06
CA ILE A 55 4.44 13.89 8.43
C ILE A 55 4.51 12.89 7.28
N VAL A 56 4.20 13.33 6.05
CA VAL A 56 4.25 12.46 4.87
C VAL A 56 5.67 11.95 4.60
N ILE A 57 6.66 12.84 4.66
CA ILE A 57 8.09 12.50 4.47
C ILE A 57 8.55 11.45 5.49
N ALA A 58 8.16 11.59 6.76
CA ALA A 58 8.54 10.64 7.81
C ALA A 58 7.71 9.34 7.78
N PHE A 59 6.43 9.43 7.42
CA PHE A 59 5.48 8.32 7.48
C PHE A 59 5.83 7.20 6.49
N PHE A 60 6.14 7.53 5.24
CA PHE A 60 6.38 6.50 4.23
C PHE A 60 7.60 5.62 4.52
N PRO A 61 8.79 6.17 4.86
CA PRO A 61 9.94 5.36 5.25
C PRO A 61 9.65 4.48 6.46
N LEU A 62 8.96 5.02 7.46
CA LEU A 62 8.61 4.29 8.67
C LEU A 62 7.62 3.16 8.38
N LEU A 63 6.61 3.41 7.53
CA LEU A 63 5.66 2.40 7.09
C LEU A 63 6.37 1.26 6.33
N ILE A 64 7.22 1.59 5.36
CA ILE A 64 8.00 0.61 4.60
C ILE A 64 8.86 -0.22 5.55
N PHE A 65 9.52 0.42 6.50
CA PHE A 65 10.34 -0.27 7.51
C PHE A 65 9.53 -1.25 8.35
N VAL A 66 8.38 -0.83 8.88
CA VAL A 66 7.49 -1.70 9.67
C VAL A 66 6.98 -2.88 8.85
N LEU A 67 6.52 -2.63 7.62
CA LEU A 67 6.04 -3.69 6.72
C LEU A 67 7.15 -4.67 6.37
N SER A 68 8.37 -4.17 6.11
CA SER A 68 9.54 -5.01 5.82
C SER A 68 9.91 -5.90 7.01
N MET A 69 9.88 -5.34 8.23
CA MET A 69 10.14 -6.11 9.45
C MET A 69 9.06 -7.16 9.70
N ALA A 70 7.79 -6.83 9.44
CA ALA A 70 6.69 -7.77 9.54
C ALA A 70 6.85 -8.93 8.53
N GLN A 71 7.17 -8.63 7.27
CA GLN A 71 7.45 -9.63 6.24
C GLN A 71 8.61 -10.55 6.66
N TRP A 72 9.73 -9.97 7.11
CA TRP A 72 10.89 -10.73 7.58
C TRP A 72 10.53 -11.70 8.71
N ARG A 73 9.72 -11.26 9.67
CA ARG A 73 9.29 -12.11 10.78
C ARG A 73 8.42 -13.28 10.33
N LEU A 74 7.57 -13.08 9.32
CA LEU A 74 6.75 -14.13 8.73
C LEU A 74 7.59 -15.12 7.93
N ASP A 75 8.55 -14.63 7.13
CA ASP A 75 9.48 -15.48 6.39
C ASP A 75 10.31 -16.35 7.33
N LYS A 76 10.84 -15.78 8.42
CA LYS A 76 11.57 -16.54 9.43
C LYS A 76 10.75 -17.67 10.03
N ARG A 77 9.45 -17.44 10.29
CA ARG A 77 8.53 -18.47 10.78
C ARG A 77 8.27 -19.56 9.73
N ARG A 78 8.07 -19.16 8.48
CA ARG A 78 7.87 -20.10 7.36
C ARG A 78 9.10 -20.98 7.18
N ASP A 79 10.28 -20.39 7.22
CA ASP A 79 11.52 -21.09 6.95
C ASP A 79 11.89 -22.04 8.10
N ALA A 80 11.61 -21.66 9.35
CA ALA A 80 11.71 -22.57 10.49
C ALA A 80 10.80 -23.81 10.34
N ARG A 81 9.57 -23.63 9.86
CA ARG A 81 8.64 -24.75 9.58
C ARG A 81 9.16 -25.64 8.46
N LYS A 82 9.67 -25.05 7.37
CA LYS A 82 10.26 -25.80 6.25
C LYS A 82 11.50 -26.59 6.69
N ALA A 83 12.36 -26.00 7.50
CA ALA A 83 13.55 -26.66 8.05
C ALA A 83 13.18 -27.87 8.91
N ALA A 84 12.18 -27.75 9.77
CA ALA A 84 11.70 -28.87 10.58
C ALA A 84 11.13 -30.03 9.73
N ILE A 85 10.39 -29.72 8.67
CA ILE A 85 9.88 -30.74 7.73
C ILE A 85 11.03 -31.39 6.96
N LYS A 86 11.99 -30.62 6.47
CA LYS A 86 13.17 -31.14 5.76
C LYS A 86 14.00 -32.06 6.65
N ALA A 87 14.20 -31.70 7.91
CA ALA A 87 14.92 -32.53 8.89
C ALA A 87 14.23 -33.88 9.11
N ARG A 88 12.89 -33.90 9.17
CA ARG A 88 12.11 -35.15 9.30
C ARG A 88 12.22 -36.02 8.05
N ARG A 89 12.04 -35.46 6.85
CA ARG A 89 12.16 -36.22 5.59
C ARG A 89 13.55 -36.80 5.37
N GLY A 90 14.60 -36.04 5.67
CA GLY A 90 15.98 -36.54 5.57
C GLY A 90 16.29 -37.72 6.51
N SER A 91 15.54 -37.86 7.62
CA SER A 91 15.68 -39.01 8.51
C SER A 91 14.93 -40.27 8.05
N GLU A 92 13.90 -40.10 7.21
CA GLU A 92 13.09 -41.20 6.66
C GLU A 92 13.69 -41.74 5.35
N ASP A 93 14.20 -40.87 4.47
CA ASP A 93 14.83 -41.27 3.19
C ASP A 93 16.13 -42.08 3.38
N TRP A 94 16.82 -41.95 4.53
CA TRP A 94 18.06 -42.70 4.81
C TRP A 94 17.81 -44.14 5.31
N ARG A 95 16.57 -44.54 5.58
CA ARG A 95 16.24 -45.87 6.15
C ARG A 95 15.81 -46.93 5.12
N GLY A 96 15.84 -46.63 3.83
CA GLY A 96 15.28 -47.49 2.78
C GLY A 96 16.19 -47.76 1.58
N GLY A 97 17.51 -47.80 1.76
CA GLY A 97 18.43 -48.19 0.69
C GLY A 97 18.40 -49.70 0.40
N TRP A 98 17.86 -50.07 -0.76
CA TRP A 98 18.31 -51.24 -1.55
C TRP A 98 18.99 -50.71 -2.80
#